data_AF-G5GJP9-F1
#
_entry.id   AF-G5GJP9-F1
#
_cell.length_a   1.000
_cell.length_b   1.000
_cell.length_c   1.000
_cell.angle_alpha   90.00
_cell.angle_beta   90.00
_cell.angle_gamma   90.00
#
_symmetry.space_group_name_H-M   'P 1'
#
loop_
_entity.id
_entity.type
_entity.pdbx_description
1 polymer ?
#
loop_
_entity_poly.entity_id
_entity_poly.type
_entity_poly.pdbx_seq_one_letter_code
_entity_poly.pdbx_strand_id
1 'polypeptide(L)' 'MLECDIKQFFHKDNQTIVEWHFKNKMNKGKVEEFDGISLIIWTADNKIKALKEFGCNCNNYNPYKEGETPLFRDEKVNWF' A
#
# COMPACT_ATOMS: atom_id res chain seq x y z
N MET A 1 3.41 15.34 -11.81
CA MET A 1 2.32 14.38 -12.07
C MET A 1 2.10 13.64 -10.77
N LEU A 2 0.87 13.67 -10.28
CA LEU A 2 0.45 13.00 -9.06
C LEU A 2 -0.52 11.89 -9.49
N GLU A 3 -0.27 10.68 -9.02
CA GLU A 3 -1.03 9.47 -9.31
C GLU A 3 -1.25 8.72 -8.00
N CYS A 4 -2.50 8.35 -7.75
CA CYS A 4 -2.92 7.62 -6.58
C CYS A 4 -3.97 6.62 -7.02
N ASP A 5 -3.55 5.37 -7.16
CA ASP A 5 -4.39 4.31 -7.68
C ASP A 5 -4.85 3.40 -6.56
N ILE A 6 -6.16 3.18 -6.49
CA ILE A 6 -6.74 2.18 -5.60
C ILE A 6 -6.70 0.83 -6.32
N LYS A 7 -5.91 -0.11 -5.79
CA LYS A 7 -5.77 -1.46 -6.36
C LYS A 7 -6.98 -2.32 -6.03
N GLN A 8 -7.37 -2.32 -4.75
CA GLN A 8 -8.53 -3.06 -4.25
C GLN A 8 -8.96 -2.53 -2.88
N PHE A 9 -10.18 -2.84 -2.49
CA PHE A 9 -10.65 -2.61 -1.13
C PHE A 9 -11.57 -3.73 -0.66
N PHE A 10 -11.56 -3.95 0.65
CA PHE A 10 -12.47 -4.86 1.33
C PHE A 10 -13.19 -4.10 2.42
N HIS A 11 -14.51 -4.26 2.51
CA HIS A 11 -15.32 -3.66 3.54
C HIS A 11 -16.03 -4.73 4.35
N LYS A 12 -15.94 -4.64 5.67
CA LYS A 12 -16.63 -5.53 6.60
C LYS A 12 -17.04 -4.73 7.84
N ASP A 13 -18.32 -4.83 8.20
CA ASP A 13 -18.91 -4.12 9.33
C ASP A 13 -18.64 -2.61 9.26
N ASN A 14 -17.89 -2.05 10.21
CA ASN A 14 -17.51 -0.64 10.22
C ASN A 14 -16.04 -0.43 9.82
N GLN A 15 -15.44 -1.36 9.07
CA GLN A 15 -14.03 -1.34 8.72
C GLN A 15 -13.84 -1.47 7.20
N THR A 16 -12.95 -0.64 6.64
CA THR A 16 -12.47 -0.78 5.26
C THR A 16 -10.95 -0.95 5.28
N ILE A 17 -10.46 -1.93 4.52
CA ILE A 17 -9.04 -2.04 4.17
C ILE A 17 -8.91 -1.66 2.69
N VAL A 18 -8.00 -0.75 2.37
CA VAL A 18 -7.76 -0.26 1.00
C VAL A 18 -6.30 -0.49 0.66
N GLU A 19 -6.00 -1.19 -0.43
CA GLU A 19 -4.67 -1.25 -1.02
C GLU A 19 -4.54 -0.19 -2.10
N TRP A 20 -3.45 0.57 -2.07
CA TRP A 20 -3.20 1.66 -3.01
C TRP A 20 -1.73 1.77 -3.43
N HIS A 21 -1.51 2.43 -4.56
CA HIS A 21 -0.20 2.79 -5.08
C HIS A 21 -0.13 4.31 -5.25
N PHE A 22 0.94 4.93 -4.74
CA PHE A 22 1.15 6.36 -4.81
C PHE A 22 2.40 6.67 -5.63
N LYS A 23 2.28 7.63 -6.56
CA LYS A 23 3.40 8.14 -7.33
C LYS A 23 3.29 9.65 -7.52
N ASN A 24 4.33 10.38 -7.11
CA ASN A 24 4.41 11.82 -7.26
C ASN A 24 5.75 12.24 -7.87
N LYS A 25 5.69 12.90 -9.02
CA LYS A 25 6.84 13.55 -9.63
C LYS A 25 6.93 15.00 -9.14
N MET A 26 7.85 15.24 -8.20
CA MET A 26 8.13 16.56 -7.64
C MET A 26 8.82 17.47 -8.66
N ASN A 27 8.65 18.78 -8.51
CA ASN A 27 9.13 19.82 -9.43
C ASN A 27 10.67 19.83 -9.67
N LYS A 28 11.45 19.06 -8.90
CA LYS A 28 12.91 18.94 -9.01
C LYS A 28 13.40 17.56 -9.50
N GLY A 29 12.52 16.76 -10.12
CA GLY A 29 12.86 15.46 -10.70
C GLY A 29 12.92 14.28 -9.72
N LYS A 30 12.80 14.52 -8.41
CA LYS A 30 12.60 13.46 -7.42
C LYS A 30 11.21 12.83 -7.63
N VAL A 31 11.17 11.51 -7.81
CA VAL A 31 9.95 10.72 -7.83
C VAL A 31 9.80 10.08 -6.46
N GLU A 32 8.64 10.27 -5.84
CA GLU A 32 8.23 9.54 -4.65
C GLU A 32 7.22 8.50 -5.07
N GLU A 33 7.51 7.23 -4.82
CA GLU A 33 6.74 6.09 -5.29
C GLU A 33 6.73 5.02 -4.20
N PHE A 34 5.54 4.66 -3.72
CA PHE A 34 5.37 3.67 -2.65
C PHE A 34 3.99 3.01 -2.73
N ASP A 35 3.93 1.79 -2.24
CA ASP A 35 2.68 1.05 -2.05
C ASP A 35 2.21 1.20 -0.61
N GLY A 36 0.91 1.07 -0.38
CA GLY A 36 0.40 1.10 0.98
C GLY A 36 -0.96 0.45 1.15
N ILE A 37 -1.30 0.28 2.42
CA ILE A 37 -2.60 -0.19 2.87
C ILE A 37 -3.14 0.79 3.91
N SER A 38 -4.39 1.21 3.74
CA SER A 38 -5.10 2.00 4.74
C SER A 38 -6.15 1.14 5.43
N LEU A 39 -6.14 1.16 6.77
CA LEU A 39 -7.17 0.61 7.62
C LEU A 39 -8.05 1.74 8.15
N ILE A 40 -9.30 1.76 7.72
CA ILE A 40 -10.28 2.82 8.02
C ILE A 40 -11.37 2.23 8.91
N ILE A 41 -11.67 2.89 10.03
CA ILE A 41 -12.81 2.58 10.89
C ILE A 41 -13.85 3.69 10.72
N TRP A 42 -15.10 3.31 10.54
CA TRP A 42 -16.23 4.20 10.33
C TRP A 42 -17.10 4.34 11.58
N THR A 43 -17.69 5.51 11.76
CA THR A 43 -18.82 5.73 12.66
C THR A 43 -20.13 5.28 11.99
N ALA A 44 -21.19 5.15 12.79
CA ALA A 44 -22.52 4.82 12.26
C ALA A 44 -23.10 5.92 11.34
N ASP A 45 -22.63 7.16 11.47
CA ASP A 45 -23.00 8.30 10.60
C ASP A 45 -22.03 8.50 9.43
N ASN A 46 -21.32 7.44 9.00
CA ASN A 46 -20.43 7.41 7.83
C ASN A 46 -19.25 8.40 7.88
N LYS A 47 -18.73 8.70 9.06
CA LYS A 47 -17.49 9.48 9.22
C LYS A 47 -16.31 8.56 9.51
N ILE A 48 -15.12 8.98 9.14
CA ILE A 48 -13.88 8.30 9.54
C ILE A 48 -13.69 8.48 11.05
N LYS A 49 -13.83 7.39 11.80
CA LYS A 49 -13.55 7.32 13.24
C LYS A 49 -12.05 7.17 13.50
N ALA A 50 -11.36 6.37 12.69
CA ALA A 50 -9.92 6.16 12.79
C ALA A 50 -9.33 5.82 11.42
N LEU A 51 -8.09 6.24 11.19
CA LEU A 51 -7.31 5.94 9.99
C LEU A 51 -5.92 5.49 10.45
N LYS A 52 -5.47 4.33 9.95
CA LYS A 52 -4.09 3.86 10.07
C LYS A 52 -3.56 3.55 8.69
N GLU A 53 -2.37 4.02 8.37
CA GLU A 53 -1.76 3.83 7.06
C GLU A 53 -0.42 3.10 7.23
N PHE A 54 -0.23 2.08 6.41
CA PHE A 54 0.98 1.28 6.35
C PHE A 54 1.55 1.45 4.97
N GLY A 55 2.73 2.07 4.87
CA GLY A 55 3.44 2.27 3.61
C GLY A 55 4.65 1.33 3.51
N CYS A 56 5.02 0.97 2.29
CA CYS A 56 6.28 0.30 2.00
C CYS A 56 6.86 0.86 0.71
N ASN A 57 8.19 0.87 0.59
CA ASN A 57 8.83 1.05 -0.70
C ASN A 57 8.33 -0.05 -1.67
N CYS A 58 8.34 0.23 -2.97
CA CYS A 58 7.94 -0.73 -4.00
C CYS A 58 8.94 -1.90 -4.19
N ASN A 59 9.40 -2.53 -3.10
CA ASN A 59 10.25 -3.71 -3.08
C ASN A 59 9.44 -4.98 -2.71
N ASN A 60 8.23 -5.10 -3.27
CA ASN A 60 7.46 -6.33 -3.17
C ASN A 60 8.00 -7.39 -4.17
N TYR A 61 7.86 -8.67 -3.82
CA TYR A 61 8.21 -9.76 -4.73
C TYR A 61 7.34 -10.99 -4.47
N ASN A 62 7.10 -11.76 -5.53
CA ASN A 62 6.46 -13.06 -5.43
C ASN A 62 7.56 -14.13 -5.22
N PRO A 63 7.68 -14.75 -4.04
CA PRO A 63 8.68 -15.78 -3.78
C PRO A 63 8.47 -17.04 -4.66
N TYR A 64 7.27 -17.24 -5.21
CA TYR A 64 6.92 -18.39 -6.06
C TYR A 64 6.90 -18.04 -7.55
N LYS A 65 7.48 -16.90 -7.95
CA LYS A 65 7.48 -16.46 -9.35
C LYS A 65 8.09 -17.52 -10.30
N GLU A 66 9.11 -18.23 -9.82
CA GLU A 66 9.87 -19.21 -10.61
C GLU A 66 9.38 -20.67 -10.42
N GLY A 67 8.36 -20.91 -9.60
CA GLY A 67 7.80 -22.25 -9.38
C GLY A 67 7.28 -22.50 -7.96
N GLU A 68 6.97 -23.75 -7.65
CA GLU A 68 6.39 -24.17 -6.36
C GLU A 68 7.37 -24.05 -5.18
N THR A 69 8.68 -24.08 -5.45
CA THR A 69 9.70 -23.86 -4.42
C THR A 69 9.95 -22.36 -4.24
N PRO A 70 9.83 -21.81 -3.02
CA PRO A 70 9.99 -20.38 -2.82
C PRO A 70 11.45 -19.95 -2.93
N LEU A 71 11.69 -18.80 -3.57
CA LEU A 71 12.99 -18.13 -3.64
C LEU A 71 12.91 -16.81 -2.87
N PHE A 72 13.62 -16.75 -1.75
CA PHE A 72 13.70 -15.55 -0.90
C PHE A 72 14.92 -14.69 -1.27
N ARG A 73 14.75 -13.36 -1.26
CA ARG A 73 15.86 -12.41 -1.50
C ARG A 73 16.66 -12.21 -0.22
N ASP A 74 17.99 -12.21 -0.33
CA ASP A 74 18.90 -11.83 0.75
C ASP A 74 19.19 -10.33 0.73
N GLU A 75 18.12 -9.52 0.71
CA GLU A 75 18.20 -8.06 0.68
C GLU A 75 17.57 -7.48 1.96
N LYS A 76 18.20 -6.43 2.52
CA LYS A 76 17.56 -5.66 3.59
C LYS A 76 16.36 -4.90 3.03
N VAL A 77 15.16 -5.28 3.46
CA VAL A 77 13.94 -4.57 3.15
C VAL A 77 13.95 -3.23 3.89
N ASN A 78 13.92 -2.13 3.14
CA ASN A 78 13.76 -0.79 3.70
C ASN A 78 12.26 -0.54 3.94
N TRP A 79 11.84 -0.79 5.17
CA TRP A 79 10.56 -0.33 5.69
C TRP A 79 10.67 1.15 6.07
N PHE A 80 9.58 1.90 5.91
CA PHE A 80 9.50 3.28 6.41
C PHE A 80 9.36 3.33 7.93
#